data_AF-A0ABD1RX73-F1
#
_entry.id   AF-A0ABD1RX73-F1
#
_cell.length_a   1.000
_cell.length_b   1.000
_cell.length_c   1.000
_cell.angle_alpha   90.00
_cell.angle_beta   90.00
_cell.angle_gamma   90.00
#
_symmetry.space_group_name_H-M   'P 1'
#
loop_
_entity.id
_entity.type
_entity.pdbx_description
1 polymer ?
#
loop_
_entity_poly.entity_id
_entity_poly.type
_entity_poly.pdbx_seq_one_letter_code
_entity_poly.pdbx_strand_id
1 'polypeptide(L)'
;MRSASFSVFAQKTALVSDFTPKNETVKEFSVNVMSGDLVIAFSPSSNSFAYINALEVVSVPDSLIVDDASLFNPSGAFNGLVNQALETVARVNMGGPFVSLENDMLGRTWVSDRSFLLQPNLATNESKISAVKYPQGGPTSDIAPPTVYGTCTKMNSGSGWLGC
;
A
#
# COMPACT_ATOMS: atom_id res chain seq x y z
N MET A 1 20.86 -26.46 -10.71
CA MET A 1 20.97 -25.22 -9.90
C MET A 1 19.94 -25.31 -8.79
N ARG A 2 20.27 -24.90 -7.55
CA ARG A 2 19.27 -24.82 -6.47
C ARG A 2 18.46 -23.54 -6.66
N SER A 3 17.15 -23.58 -6.42
CA SER A 3 16.30 -22.40 -6.44
C SER A 3 16.15 -21.83 -5.02
N ALA A 4 16.04 -20.51 -4.90
CA ALA A 4 15.79 -19.86 -3.63
C ALA A 4 14.36 -20.13 -3.15
N SER A 5 14.22 -20.53 -1.90
CA SER A 5 12.98 -20.77 -1.20
C SER A 5 13.23 -20.46 0.28
N PHE A 6 12.51 -19.49 0.83
CA PHE A 6 12.74 -19.03 2.19
C PHE A 6 11.53 -18.29 2.75
N SER A 7 11.46 -18.22 4.08
CA SER A 7 10.48 -17.41 4.81
C SER A 7 11.16 -16.19 5.41
N VAL A 8 10.42 -15.09 5.56
CA VAL A 8 10.89 -13.85 6.18
C VAL A 8 10.01 -13.53 7.37
N PHE A 9 10.63 -13.16 8.49
CA PHE A 9 9.95 -12.84 9.73
C PHE A 9 10.35 -11.45 10.22
N ALA A 10 9.38 -10.69 10.73
CA ALA A 10 9.62 -9.56 11.61
C ALA A 10 9.37 -10.03 13.04
N GLN A 11 10.44 -10.14 13.83
CA GLN A 11 10.40 -10.65 15.20
C GLN A 11 9.81 -12.07 15.24
N LYS A 12 8.56 -12.22 15.66
CA LYS A 12 7.83 -13.51 15.72
C LYS A 12 6.76 -13.64 14.63
N THR A 13 6.54 -12.59 13.85
CA THR A 13 5.49 -12.53 12.83
C THR A 13 6.07 -12.92 11.48
N ALA A 14 5.49 -13.93 10.83
CA ALA A 14 5.83 -14.27 9.46
C ALA A 14 5.30 -13.18 8.52
N LEU A 15 6.19 -12.57 7.73
CA LEU A 15 5.83 -11.61 6.69
C LEU A 15 5.54 -12.33 5.37
N VAL A 16 6.36 -13.32 5.03
CA VAL A 16 6.16 -14.20 3.88
C VAL A 16 6.68 -15.60 4.21
N SER A 17 5.97 -16.63 3.74
CA SER A 17 6.34 -18.03 3.94
C SER A 17 6.60 -18.72 2.61
N ASP A 18 7.60 -19.62 2.58
CA ASP A 18 7.95 -20.45 1.43
C ASP A 18 8.14 -19.65 0.12
N PHE A 19 8.62 -18.41 0.26
CA PHE A 19 8.76 -17.48 -0.85
C PHE A 19 9.78 -17.98 -1.85
N THR A 20 9.34 -18.11 -3.11
CA THR A 20 10.18 -18.48 -4.24
C THR A 20 10.17 -17.32 -5.23
N PRO A 21 11.14 -16.39 -5.16
CA PRO A 21 11.19 -15.25 -6.06
C PRO A 21 11.37 -15.71 -7.50
N LYS A 22 10.54 -15.18 -8.42
CA LYS A 22 10.63 -15.51 -9.86
C LYS A 22 11.30 -14.41 -10.68
N ASN A 23 10.90 -13.17 -10.43
CA ASN A 23 11.43 -11.94 -11.02
C ASN A 23 11.73 -10.93 -9.91
N GLU A 24 12.22 -9.75 -10.28
CA GLU A 24 12.26 -8.59 -9.40
C GLU A 24 10.89 -8.37 -8.76
N THR A 25 10.84 -8.49 -7.43
CA THR A 25 9.60 -8.42 -6.65
C THR A 25 9.86 -7.53 -5.45
N VAL A 26 8.98 -6.56 -5.25
CA VAL A 26 8.96 -5.74 -4.05
C VAL A 26 7.85 -6.28 -3.15
N LYS A 27 8.16 -6.48 -1.87
CA LYS A 27 7.21 -6.82 -0.82
C LYS A 27 7.24 -5.70 0.22
N GLU A 28 6.11 -5.03 0.39
CA GLU A 28 5.98 -3.91 1.32
C GLU A 28 5.09 -4.34 2.50
N PHE A 29 5.60 -4.14 3.71
CA PHE A 29 4.90 -4.49 4.94
C PHE A 29 4.85 -3.29 5.90
N SER A 30 3.73 -3.12 6.58
CA SER A 30 3.62 -2.26 7.75
C SER A 30 3.58 -3.12 9.00
N VAL A 31 4.52 -2.88 9.92
CA VAL A 31 4.66 -3.62 11.17
C VAL A 31 4.76 -2.65 12.33
N ASN A 32 4.04 -2.96 13.42
CA ASN A 32 4.17 -2.21 14.65
C ASN A 32 5.36 -2.74 15.46
N VAL A 33 6.33 -1.86 15.73
CA VAL A 33 7.57 -2.21 16.42
C VAL A 33 7.50 -1.66 17.85
N MET A 34 7.06 -2.49 18.79
CA MET A 34 6.95 -2.13 20.21
C MET A 34 8.28 -2.27 20.97
N SER A 35 9.22 -3.06 20.46
CA SER A 35 10.58 -3.18 21.01
C SER A 35 11.47 -2.05 20.50
N GLY A 36 12.54 -1.72 21.24
CA GLY A 36 13.53 -0.75 20.76
C GLY A 36 14.25 -1.18 19.47
N ASP A 37 14.22 -2.48 19.14
CA ASP A 37 14.87 -3.06 17.98
C ASP A 37 13.87 -3.72 17.01
N LEU A 38 14.13 -3.58 15.70
CA LEU A 38 13.48 -4.34 14.62
C LEU A 38 14.43 -5.45 14.12
N VAL A 39 14.14 -6.69 14.48
CA VAL A 39 14.83 -7.90 13.98
C VAL A 39 14.10 -8.51 12.77
N ILE A 40 14.72 -8.48 11.60
CA ILE A 40 14.25 -9.19 10.39
C ILE A 40 15.06 -10.47 10.19
N ALA A 41 14.40 -11.62 10.16
CA ALA A 41 15.03 -12.92 9.99
C ALA A 41 14.64 -13.59 8.66
N PHE A 42 15.64 -14.06 7.93
CA PHE A 42 15.46 -14.84 6.70
C PHE A 42 15.78 -16.30 7.00
N SER A 43 14.82 -17.19 6.77
CA SER A 43 14.93 -18.62 7.05
C SER A 43 14.84 -19.42 5.75
N PRO A 44 15.97 -19.87 5.18
CA PRO A 44 15.96 -20.75 4.01
C PRO A 44 15.24 -22.08 4.28
N SER A 45 14.54 -22.57 3.27
CA SER A 45 14.02 -23.95 3.24
C SER A 45 15.18 -24.95 3.21
N SER A 46 14.91 -26.20 3.61
CA SER A 46 15.90 -27.28 3.56
C SER A 46 16.49 -27.42 2.16
N ASN A 47 17.82 -27.52 2.06
CA ASN A 47 18.57 -27.57 0.80
C ASN A 47 18.35 -26.37 -0.14
N SER A 48 17.94 -25.21 0.37
CA SER A 48 17.77 -23.96 -0.38
C SER A 48 18.64 -22.83 0.20
N PHE A 49 18.42 -21.59 -0.24
CA PHE A 49 19.07 -20.38 0.24
C PHE A 49 18.07 -19.21 0.23
N ALA A 50 18.37 -18.19 1.03
CA ALA A 50 17.67 -16.91 1.04
C ALA A 50 18.58 -15.83 0.46
N TYR A 51 17.98 -14.85 -0.21
CA TYR A 51 18.69 -13.66 -0.64
C TYR A 51 17.75 -12.45 -0.60
N ILE A 52 18.34 -11.28 -0.52
CA ILE A 52 17.67 -9.99 -0.64
C ILE A 52 18.58 -9.06 -1.44
N ASN A 53 17.98 -8.26 -2.31
CA ASN A 53 18.72 -7.26 -3.09
C ASN A 53 18.81 -5.94 -2.35
N ALA A 54 17.71 -5.51 -1.72
CA ALA A 54 17.63 -4.28 -0.94
C ALA A 54 16.59 -4.44 0.17
N LEU A 55 16.84 -3.80 1.31
CA LEU A 55 15.92 -3.67 2.43
C LEU A 55 15.79 -2.18 2.74
N GLU A 56 14.56 -1.70 2.80
CA GLU A 56 14.24 -0.33 3.18
C GLU A 56 13.37 -0.36 4.44
N VAL A 57 13.66 0.55 5.38
CA VAL A 57 12.91 0.70 6.63
C VAL A 57 12.57 2.18 6.77
N VAL A 58 11.27 2.48 6.78
CA VAL A 58 10.74 3.84 6.89
C VAL A 58 9.84 3.90 8.10
N SER A 59 10.12 4.83 9.02
CA SER A 59 9.22 5.14 10.13
C SER A 59 8.03 5.96 9.61
N VAL A 60 6.82 5.60 10.04
CA VAL A 60 5.58 6.25 9.63
C VAL A 60 4.82 6.75 10.87
N PRO A 61 3.98 7.80 10.74
CA PRO A 61 3.19 8.29 11.87
C PRO A 61 2.08 7.30 12.24
N ASP A 62 1.76 7.19 13.53
CA ASP A 62 0.69 6.32 14.06
C ASP A 62 -0.68 6.61 13.43
N SER A 63 -0.91 7.84 12.98
CA SER A 63 -2.14 8.24 12.30
C SER A 63 -2.30 7.65 10.90
N LEU A 64 -1.26 7.02 10.33
CA LEU A 64 -1.33 6.43 9.00
C LEU A 64 -2.21 5.17 8.97
N ILE A 65 -2.16 4.37 10.04
CA ILE A 65 -2.93 3.13 10.19
C ILE A 65 -3.55 3.15 11.59
N VAL A 66 -4.85 3.42 11.64
CA VAL A 66 -5.62 3.41 12.89
C VAL A 66 -5.94 1.98 13.34
N ASP A 67 -6.26 1.81 14.62
CA ASP A 67 -6.45 0.48 15.22
C ASP A 67 -7.80 -0.19 14.88
N ASP A 68 -8.78 0.61 14.47
CA ASP A 68 -10.11 0.15 14.14
C ASP A 68 -10.31 -0.04 12.62
N ALA A 69 -11.17 -1.00 12.28
CA ALA A 69 -11.65 -1.21 10.93
C ALA A 69 -13.11 -1.65 10.93
N SER A 70 -13.82 -1.32 9.85
CA SER A 70 -15.18 -1.80 9.61
C SER A 70 -15.14 -3.15 8.90
N LEU A 71 -15.89 -4.13 9.42
CA LEU A 71 -16.12 -5.41 8.76
C LEU A 71 -17.35 -5.29 7.86
N PHE A 72 -17.28 -5.84 6.65
CA PHE A 72 -18.35 -5.73 5.66
C PHE A 72 -19.25 -6.98 5.62
N ASN A 73 -18.71 -8.18 5.87
CA ASN A 73 -19.46 -9.44 5.81
C ASN A 73 -18.88 -10.50 6.78
N PRO A 74 -19.51 -10.75 7.95
CA PRO A 74 -20.65 -10.03 8.51
C PRO A 74 -20.29 -8.58 8.87
N SER A 75 -21.29 -7.71 8.96
CA SER A 75 -21.08 -6.34 9.40
C SER A 75 -20.62 -6.31 10.86
N GLY A 76 -19.67 -5.43 11.18
CA GLY A 76 -19.15 -5.31 12.53
C GLY A 76 -17.94 -4.39 12.61
N ALA A 77 -17.29 -4.39 13.78
CA ALA A 77 -16.05 -3.66 14.01
C ALA A 77 -14.92 -4.65 14.31
N PHE A 78 -13.72 -4.30 13.85
CA PHE A 78 -12.48 -4.97 14.19
C PHE A 78 -11.60 -3.97 14.93
N ASN A 79 -11.04 -4.36 16.07
CA ASN A 79 -10.02 -3.60 16.80
C ASN A 79 -8.77 -4.46 16.91
N GLY A 80 -7.59 -3.84 16.92
CA GLY A 80 -6.32 -4.55 16.91
C GLY A 80 -5.65 -4.59 15.54
N LEU A 81 -6.00 -3.67 14.62
CA LEU A 81 -5.35 -3.56 13.32
C LEU A 81 -3.86 -3.21 13.47
N VAL A 82 -3.50 -2.39 14.45
CA VAL A 82 -2.10 -2.05 14.74
C VAL A 82 -1.31 -3.22 15.35
N ASN A 83 -1.98 -4.31 15.74
CA ASN A 83 -1.34 -5.54 16.22
C ASN A 83 -1.08 -6.54 15.07
N GLN A 84 -1.52 -6.25 13.86
CA GLN A 84 -1.30 -7.08 12.68
C GLN A 84 -0.10 -6.57 11.87
N ALA A 85 0.61 -7.50 11.23
CA ALA A 85 1.49 -7.13 10.12
C ALA A 85 0.63 -7.03 8.85
N LEU A 86 0.73 -5.90 8.14
CA LEU A 86 -0.07 -5.64 6.95
C LEU A 86 0.84 -5.70 5.72
N GLU A 87 0.48 -6.51 4.72
CA GLU A 87 1.12 -6.50 3.40
C GLU A 87 0.35 -5.56 2.47
N THR A 88 1.05 -4.62 1.84
CA THR A 88 0.44 -3.78 0.80
C THR A 88 0.31 -4.59 -0.49
N VAL A 89 -0.92 -4.99 -0.80
CA VAL A 89 -1.23 -5.75 -2.04
C VAL A 89 -1.41 -4.84 -3.24
N ALA A 90 -2.02 -3.66 -3.02
CA ALA A 90 -2.22 -2.64 -4.05
C ALA A 90 -2.28 -1.26 -3.40
N ARG A 91 -1.73 -0.27 -4.10
CA ARG A 91 -1.83 1.15 -3.75
C ARG A 91 -2.10 1.93 -5.03
N VAL A 92 -3.30 2.48 -5.13
CA VAL A 92 -3.85 2.94 -6.41
C VAL A 92 -4.15 4.43 -6.37
N ASN A 93 -3.67 5.15 -7.38
CA ASN A 93 -4.05 6.54 -7.66
C ASN A 93 -5.23 6.55 -8.65
N MET A 94 -6.45 6.73 -8.13
CA MET A 94 -7.67 6.68 -8.92
C MET A 94 -7.77 7.88 -9.87
N GLY A 95 -7.83 7.62 -11.18
CA GLY A 95 -7.96 8.64 -12.22
C GLY A 95 -6.68 9.43 -12.48
N GLY A 96 -5.67 9.23 -11.63
CA GLY A 96 -4.40 9.89 -11.70
C GLY A 96 -3.31 9.03 -12.36
N PRO A 97 -2.16 9.66 -12.68
CA PRO A 97 -1.01 8.95 -13.20
C PRO A 97 -0.30 8.17 -12.08
N PHE A 98 0.70 7.38 -12.50
CA PHE A 98 1.67 6.79 -11.59
C PHE A 98 2.34 7.86 -10.71
N VAL A 99 2.46 7.59 -9.41
CA VAL A 99 3.22 8.41 -8.46
C VAL A 99 4.44 7.61 -8.03
N SER A 100 5.63 8.15 -8.29
CA SER A 100 6.90 7.55 -7.90
C SER A 100 7.20 7.78 -6.42
N LEU A 101 8.12 6.96 -5.88
CA LEU A 101 8.70 7.12 -4.55
C LEU A 101 9.23 8.54 -4.25
N GLU A 102 9.82 9.21 -5.24
CA GLU A 102 10.33 10.59 -5.08
C GLU A 102 9.23 11.64 -4.90
N ASN A 103 8.01 11.32 -5.34
CA ASN A 103 6.84 12.20 -5.28
C ASN A 103 5.87 11.81 -4.15
N ASP A 104 6.28 10.94 -3.23
CA ASP A 104 5.53 10.53 -2.04
C ASP A 104 6.39 10.75 -0.78
N MET A 105 5.80 11.35 0.27
CA MET A 105 6.56 11.70 1.47
C MET A 105 7.10 10.49 2.24
N LEU A 106 6.50 9.31 2.05
CA LEU A 106 6.89 8.06 2.70
C LEU A 106 7.58 7.09 1.72
N GLY A 107 8.00 7.56 0.55
CA GLY A 107 8.69 6.74 -0.45
C GLY A 107 7.80 5.69 -1.13
N ARG A 108 6.48 5.81 -1.03
CA ARG A 108 5.54 4.83 -1.58
C ARG A 108 5.33 5.05 -3.08
N THR A 109 4.97 3.97 -3.76
CA THR A 109 4.52 4.02 -5.15
C THR A 109 3.01 3.89 -5.25
N TRP A 110 2.37 4.71 -6.08
CA TRP A 110 0.94 4.61 -6.39
C TRP A 110 0.76 4.30 -7.87
N VAL A 111 0.10 3.19 -8.20
CA VAL A 111 -0.17 2.80 -9.59
C VAL A 111 -1.47 3.43 -10.09
N SER A 112 -1.56 3.73 -11.39
CA SER A 112 -2.83 4.17 -11.98
C SER A 112 -3.87 3.06 -11.88
N ASP A 113 -5.13 3.43 -11.68
CA ASP A 113 -6.26 2.51 -11.61
C ASP A 113 -6.63 1.85 -12.94
N ARG A 114 -6.07 2.31 -14.06
CA ARG A 114 -6.45 1.87 -15.41
C ARG A 114 -6.42 0.36 -15.61
N SER A 115 -5.46 -0.36 -15.03
CA SER A 115 -5.36 -1.83 -15.13
C SER A 115 -6.38 -2.58 -14.28
N PHE A 116 -7.03 -1.90 -13.34
CA PHE A 116 -8.06 -2.45 -12.45
C PHE A 116 -9.48 -2.23 -13.00
N LEU A 117 -9.63 -1.38 -14.03
CA LEU A 117 -10.93 -1.11 -14.66
C LEU A 117 -11.36 -2.27 -15.57
N LEU A 118 -12.51 -2.88 -15.25
CA LEU A 118 -13.11 -3.92 -16.09
C LEU A 118 -13.65 -3.36 -17.41
N GLN A 119 -14.13 -2.11 -17.40
CA GLN A 119 -14.71 -1.45 -18.58
C GLN A 119 -14.14 -0.03 -18.72
N PRO A 120 -12.88 0.14 -19.15
CA PRO A 120 -12.22 1.43 -19.21
C PRO A 120 -12.96 2.48 -20.05
N ASN A 121 -13.69 2.04 -21.08
CA ASN A 121 -14.45 2.93 -21.98
C ASN A 121 -15.65 3.61 -21.28
N LEU A 122 -16.13 3.05 -20.17
CA LEU A 122 -17.20 3.63 -19.36
C LEU A 122 -16.68 4.53 -18.24
N ALA A 123 -15.37 4.75 -18.18
CA ALA A 123 -14.72 5.59 -17.20
C ALA A 123 -14.14 6.85 -17.86
N THR A 124 -14.12 7.94 -17.13
CA THR A 124 -13.40 9.16 -17.49
C THR A 124 -12.78 9.76 -16.23
N ASN A 125 -11.71 10.53 -16.38
CA ASN A 125 -10.93 11.03 -15.25
C ASN A 125 -11.16 12.52 -15.07
N GLU A 126 -11.14 12.98 -13.83
CA GLU A 126 -11.12 14.40 -13.47
C GLU A 126 -9.88 14.71 -12.66
N SER A 127 -9.39 15.95 -12.78
CA SER A 127 -8.22 16.41 -12.04
C SER A 127 -8.39 17.86 -11.56
N LYS A 128 -8.15 18.07 -10.27
CA LYS A 128 -8.11 19.36 -9.57
C LYS A 128 -7.03 19.36 -8.49
N ILE A 129 -5.82 18.89 -8.80
CA ILE A 129 -4.71 18.74 -7.84
C ILE A 129 -4.38 20.04 -7.10
N SER A 130 -4.40 21.19 -7.80
CA SER A 130 -4.13 22.49 -7.18
C SER A 130 -5.20 22.95 -6.17
N ALA A 131 -6.36 22.31 -6.15
CA ALA A 131 -7.44 22.61 -5.21
C ALA A 131 -7.32 21.81 -3.89
N VAL A 132 -6.41 20.84 -3.82
CA VAL A 132 -6.24 20.01 -2.63
C VAL A 132 -5.71 20.85 -1.47
N LYS A 133 -6.39 20.76 -0.33
CA LYS A 133 -6.01 21.39 0.93
C LYS A 133 -6.14 20.37 2.04
N TYR A 134 -5.13 20.27 2.89
CA TYR A 134 -5.14 19.42 4.08
C TYR A 134 -5.65 20.22 5.27
N PRO A 135 -6.87 19.95 5.79
CA PRO A 135 -7.41 20.68 6.93
C PRO A 135 -6.73 20.24 8.23
N GLN A 136 -6.69 21.15 9.22
CA GLN A 136 -6.23 20.83 10.57
C GLN A 136 -7.08 19.71 11.18
N GLY A 137 -6.43 18.68 11.74
CA GLY A 137 -7.09 17.49 12.29
C GLY A 137 -7.68 16.55 11.25
N GLY A 138 -7.48 16.79 9.96
CA GLY A 138 -7.89 15.89 8.88
C GLY A 138 -6.72 15.10 8.28
N PRO A 139 -6.90 14.60 7.04
CA PRO A 139 -5.84 13.90 6.34
C PRO A 139 -4.60 14.78 6.15
N THR A 140 -3.43 14.14 6.10
CA THR A 140 -2.14 14.78 5.80
C THR A 140 -1.56 14.23 4.50
N SER A 141 -0.50 14.87 4.01
CA SER A 141 0.27 14.38 2.87
C SER A 141 0.99 13.05 3.13
N ASP A 142 1.20 12.68 4.39
CA ASP A 142 1.70 11.35 4.76
C ASP A 142 0.67 10.26 4.46
N ILE A 143 -0.63 10.56 4.61
CA ILE A 143 -1.71 9.63 4.25
C ILE A 143 -1.69 9.37 2.74
N ALA A 144 -1.78 10.43 1.95
CA ALA A 144 -1.59 10.36 0.50
C ALA A 144 -1.22 11.74 -0.08
N PRO A 145 -0.43 11.79 -1.18
CA PRO A 145 -0.03 13.05 -1.80
C PRO A 145 -1.20 13.76 -2.48
N PRO A 146 -1.07 15.07 -2.80
CA PRO A 146 -2.12 15.84 -3.45
C PRO A 146 -2.56 15.26 -4.79
N THR A 147 -1.67 14.56 -5.48
CA THR A 147 -1.94 13.88 -6.74
C THR A 147 -2.96 12.75 -6.61
N VAL A 148 -3.16 12.19 -5.40
CA VAL A 148 -4.14 11.15 -5.13
C VAL A 148 -5.51 11.75 -4.81
N TYR A 149 -5.57 12.74 -3.92
CA TYR A 149 -6.84 13.40 -3.58
C TYR A 149 -7.36 14.31 -4.70
N GLY A 150 -6.44 14.80 -5.53
CA GLY A 150 -6.72 15.72 -6.62
C GLY A 150 -7.20 15.08 -7.90
N THR A 151 -7.31 13.75 -7.96
CA THR A 151 -7.80 13.02 -9.13
C THR A 151 -8.87 12.02 -8.75
N CYS A 152 -9.77 11.76 -9.69
CA CYS A 152 -10.71 10.66 -9.54
C CYS A 152 -11.09 10.07 -10.90
N THR A 153 -11.48 8.80 -10.86
CA THR A 153 -12.16 8.12 -11.97
C THR A 153 -13.65 8.20 -11.72
N LYS A 154 -14.40 8.73 -12.68
CA LYS A 154 -15.87 8.78 -12.65
C LYS A 154 -16.47 8.06 -13.85
N MET A 155 -17.76 7.78 -13.75
CA MET A 155 -18.50 7.24 -14.89
C MET A 155 -18.44 8.23 -16.06
N ASN A 156 -18.22 7.70 -17.26
CA ASN A 156 -18.31 8.43 -18.50
C ASN A 156 -19.79 8.62 -18.87
N SER A 157 -20.49 9.40 -18.07
CA SER A 157 -21.83 9.89 -18.40
C SER A 157 -21.68 11.02 -19.42
N GLY A 158 -22.08 10.76 -20.67
CA GLY A 158 -22.16 11.78 -21.69
C GLY A 158 -22.92 13.00 -21.16
N SER A 159 -22.24 14.14 -21.04
CA SER A 159 -22.74 15.50 -20.74
C SER A 159 -24.16 15.58 -20.16
N GLY A 160 -24.38 15.12 -18.92
CA GLY A 160 -25.72 15.12 -18.33
C GLY A 160 -25.82 15.22 -16.81
N TRP A 161 -24.75 15.02 -16.06
CA TRP A 161 -24.78 15.14 -14.59
C TRP A 161 -23.61 15.97 -14.09
N LEU A 162 -23.96 17.13 -13.53
CA LEU A 162 -23.07 18.10 -12.91
C LEU A 162 -22.43 17.49 -11.66
N GLY A 163 -21.11 17.28 -11.72
CA GLY A 163 -20.19 17.41 -10.58
C GLY A 163 -20.15 16.27 -9.56
N CYS A 164 -18.92 15.82 -9.28
CA CYS A 164 -18.49 15.55 -7.92
C CYS A 164 -18.05 16.86 -7.26
#